data_AF-A0A820MTB0-F1
#
_entry.id   AF-A0A820MTB0-F1
#
_cell.length_a   1.000
_cell.length_b   1.000
_cell.length_c   1.000
_cell.angle_alpha   90.00
_cell.angle_beta   90.00
_cell.angle_gamma   90.00
#
_symmetry.space_group_name_H-M   'P 1'
#
loop_
_entity.id
_entity.type
_entity.pdbx_description
1 polymer ?
#
loop_
_entity_poly.entity_id
_entity_poly.type
_entity_poly.pdbx_seq_one_letter_code
_entity_poly.pdbx_strand_id
1 'polypeptide(L)'
;MSKSTDEISKFMEKSVENNNIYVPKYLHKFVKYKLKRWVDSAFQARIMREDDHFVLSIPKTDEQNNQKQKTIIVLDKDTGVEQYSTRWSHGLAQFLELKYRRKLPVESLKAVFISKKTFFQRYKSLLYGLTGTLGSENSQSFLSDLYH
;
A
#
# COMPACT_ATOMS: atom_id res chain seq x y z
N MET A 1 -2.80 20.16 -16.42
CA MET A 1 -1.94 18.96 -16.35
C MET A 1 -2.63 17.68 -16.86
N SER A 2 -3.96 17.50 -16.73
CA SER A 2 -4.61 16.21 -17.07
C SER A 2 -4.47 15.77 -18.53
N LYS A 3 -4.52 16.70 -19.51
CA LYS A 3 -4.35 16.34 -20.93
C LYS A 3 -3.03 15.62 -21.22
N SER A 4 -1.94 15.99 -20.54
CA SER A 4 -0.63 15.39 -20.73
C SER A 4 -0.49 14.02 -20.06
N THR A 5 -1.14 13.80 -18.90
CA THR A 5 -1.10 12.49 -18.23
C THR A 5 -1.93 11.45 -18.95
N ASP A 6 -3.04 11.85 -19.58
CA ASP A 6 -3.87 10.98 -20.41
C ASP A 6 -3.12 10.52 -21.68
N GLU A 7 -2.37 11.41 -22.34
CA GLU A 7 -1.56 11.07 -23.51
C GLU A 7 -0.45 10.07 -23.18
N ILE A 8 0.26 10.30 -22.08
CA ILE A 8 1.31 9.39 -21.60
C ILE A 8 0.72 8.04 -21.19
N SER A 9 -0.44 8.04 -20.52
CA SER A 9 -1.12 6.79 -20.16
C SER A 9 -1.43 5.98 -21.42
N LYS A 10 -2.03 6.59 -22.45
CA LYS A 10 -2.31 5.93 -23.74
C LYS A 10 -1.05 5.42 -24.44
N PHE A 11 0.04 6.19 -24.41
CA PHE A 11 1.32 5.77 -24.97
C PHE A 11 1.87 4.52 -24.27
N MET A 12 1.80 4.50 -22.94
CA MET A 12 2.25 3.37 -22.13
C MET A 12 1.37 2.13 -22.34
N GLU A 13 0.04 2.29 -22.47
CA GLU A 13 -0.86 1.19 -22.82
C GLU A 13 -0.46 0.54 -24.15
N LYS A 14 -0.27 1.35 -25.20
CA LYS A 14 0.20 0.85 -26.51
C LYS A 14 1.56 0.18 -26.43
N SER A 15 2.46 0.68 -25.58
CA SER A 15 3.79 0.10 -25.39
C SER A 15 3.74 -1.28 -24.74
N VAL A 16 2.78 -1.51 -23.83
CA VAL A 16 2.52 -2.83 -23.24
C VAL A 16 1.88 -3.76 -24.27
N GLU A 17 0.91 -3.28 -25.05
CA GLU A 17 0.22 -4.05 -26.10
C GLU A 17 1.19 -4.50 -27.21
N ASN A 18 2.13 -3.63 -27.59
CA ASN A 18 3.14 -3.90 -28.61
C ASN A 18 4.35 -4.72 -28.08
N ASN A 19 4.33 -5.16 -26.81
CA ASN A 19 5.45 -5.83 -26.14
C ASN A 19 6.77 -5.03 -26.08
N ASN A 20 6.72 -3.70 -26.22
CA ASN A 20 7.89 -2.85 -25.95
C ASN A 20 8.25 -2.85 -24.45
N ILE A 21 7.26 -3.11 -23.59
CA ILE A 21 7.42 -3.33 -22.16
C ILE A 21 6.92 -4.73 -21.86
N TYR A 22 7.81 -5.61 -21.38
CA TYR A 22 7.42 -6.96 -20.99
C TYR A 22 6.56 -6.93 -19.73
N VAL A 23 5.29 -7.33 -19.87
CA VAL A 23 4.36 -7.55 -18.76
C VAL A 23 3.79 -8.96 -18.89
N PRO A 24 3.88 -9.80 -17.85
CA PRO A 24 3.23 -11.12 -17.85
C PRO A 24 1.73 -11.00 -18.17
N LYS A 25 1.22 -11.87 -19.05
CA LYS A 25 -0.16 -11.79 -19.58
C LYS A 25 -1.23 -11.70 -18.47
N TYR A 26 -1.05 -12.43 -17.37
CA TYR A 26 -1.99 -12.42 -16.24
C TYR A 26 -2.04 -11.07 -15.49
N LEU A 27 -1.03 -10.20 -15.65
CA LEU A 27 -0.98 -8.87 -15.07
C LEU A 27 -1.51 -7.77 -16.00
N HIS A 28 -1.80 -8.06 -17.28
CA HIS A 28 -2.22 -7.03 -18.24
C HIS A 28 -3.45 -6.25 -17.75
N LYS A 29 -4.48 -6.95 -17.26
CA LYS A 29 -5.68 -6.30 -16.70
C LYS A 29 -5.36 -5.43 -15.49
N PHE A 30 -4.46 -5.89 -14.63
CA PHE A 30 -4.02 -5.13 -13.45
C PHE A 30 -3.25 -3.87 -13.84
N VAL A 31 -2.29 -4.00 -14.75
CA VAL A 31 -1.49 -2.87 -15.25
C VAL A 31 -2.39 -1.85 -15.93
N LYS A 32 -3.26 -2.27 -16.86
CA LYS A 32 -4.23 -1.37 -17.51
C LYS A 32 -5.10 -0.62 -16.51
N TYR A 33 -5.60 -1.30 -15.48
CA TYR A 33 -6.39 -0.67 -14.42
C TYR A 33 -5.61 0.36 -13.59
N LYS A 34 -4.33 0.10 -13.31
CA LYS A 34 -3.48 0.94 -12.44
C LYS A 34 -2.75 2.06 -13.17
N LEU A 35 -2.50 1.90 -14.46
CA LEU A 35 -1.54 2.70 -15.22
C LEU A 35 -1.82 4.20 -15.14
N LYS A 36 -3.08 4.61 -15.33
CA LYS A 36 -3.45 6.03 -15.22
C LYS A 36 -3.08 6.61 -13.85
N ARG A 37 -3.38 5.89 -12.76
CA ARG A 37 -3.01 6.31 -11.40
C ARG A 37 -1.51 6.33 -11.18
N TRP A 38 -0.77 5.38 -11.76
CA TRP A 38 0.70 5.38 -11.70
C TRP A 38 1.30 6.59 -12.43
N VAL A 39 0.78 6.93 -13.61
CA VAL A 39 1.21 8.13 -14.33
C VAL A 39 0.91 9.38 -13.50
N ASP A 40 -0.32 9.53 -13.01
CA ASP A 40 -0.71 10.68 -12.18
C ASP A 40 0.20 10.77 -10.92
N SER A 41 0.48 9.65 -10.27
CA SER A 41 1.39 9.59 -9.10
C SER A 41 2.83 9.93 -9.44
N ALA A 42 3.34 9.53 -10.60
CA ALA A 42 4.69 9.87 -11.04
C ALA A 42 4.83 11.39 -11.26
N PHE A 43 3.82 12.02 -11.86
CA PHE A 43 3.78 13.48 -12.00
C PHE A 43 3.64 14.19 -10.66
N GLN A 44 2.84 13.65 -9.75
CA GLN A 44 2.71 14.16 -8.39
C GLN A 44 4.05 14.06 -7.62
N ALA A 45 4.73 12.92 -7.66
CA ALA A 45 6.04 12.75 -7.05
C ALA A 45 7.08 13.75 -7.58
N ARG A 46 6.99 14.08 -8.88
CA ARG A 46 7.86 15.09 -9.50
C ARG A 46 7.70 16.46 -8.86
N ILE A 47 6.47 16.90 -8.59
CA ILE A 47 6.18 18.24 -8.03
C ILE A 47 6.32 18.33 -6.50
N MET A 48 6.17 17.22 -5.78
CA MET A 48 6.32 17.19 -4.31
C MET A 48 7.75 17.57 -3.88
N ARG A 49 7.86 18.28 -2.77
CA ARG A 49 9.12 18.78 -2.20
C ARG A 49 9.32 18.26 -0.78
N GLU A 50 10.58 18.03 -0.45
CA GLU A 50 11.05 17.80 0.92
C GLU A 50 10.75 19.05 1.76
N ASP A 51 10.49 18.87 3.05
CA ASP A 51 10.12 19.89 4.04
C ASP A 51 8.75 20.58 3.81
N ASP A 52 7.96 20.08 2.86
CA ASP A 52 6.55 20.49 2.65
C ASP A 52 5.63 19.27 2.73
N HIS A 53 5.91 18.24 1.93
CA HIS A 53 5.06 17.05 1.87
C HIS A 53 5.62 15.87 2.68
N PHE A 54 6.94 15.81 2.84
CA PHE A 54 7.64 14.75 3.54
C PHE A 54 9.00 15.23 4.04
N VAL A 55 9.60 14.45 4.93
CA VAL A 55 11.00 14.60 5.36
C VAL A 55 11.78 13.32 5.07
N LEU A 56 13.10 13.47 4.90
CA LEU A 56 14.03 12.35 4.75
C LEU A 56 14.76 12.08 6.07
N SER A 57 14.34 11.04 6.80
CA SER A 57 14.93 10.67 8.10
C SER A 57 15.50 9.25 8.09
N ILE A 58 16.49 8.99 8.95
CA ILE A 58 17.03 7.65 9.14
C ILE A 58 16.16 6.96 10.20
N PRO A 59 15.53 5.80 9.90
CA PRO A 59 14.75 5.07 10.90
C PRO A 59 15.62 4.72 12.10
N LYS A 60 15.13 4.97 13.32
CA LYS A 60 15.85 4.64 14.57
C LYS A 60 16.24 3.16 14.67
N THR A 61 15.48 2.28 14.00
CA THR A 61 15.74 0.83 13.94
C THR A 61 17.00 0.48 13.14
N ASP A 62 17.37 1.33 12.18
CA ASP A 62 18.55 1.17 11.32
C ASP A 62 19.78 1.90 11.87
N GLU A 63 19.74 2.45 13.09
CA GLU A 63 20.95 3.00 13.73
C GLU A 63 21.92 1.87 14.17
N GLN A 64 21.40 0.66 14.41
CA GLN A 64 22.19 -0.51 14.83
C GLN A 64 22.77 -1.30 13.64
N ASN A 65 22.08 -1.28 12.49
CA ASN A 65 22.58 -1.86 11.25
C ASN A 65 23.16 -0.72 10.43
N ASN A 66 24.46 -0.70 10.13
CA ASN A 66 25.19 0.37 9.40
C ASN A 66 24.59 0.87 8.04
N GLN A 67 23.37 0.51 7.68
CA GLN A 67 22.58 1.05 6.57
C GLN A 67 21.91 2.36 6.97
N LYS A 68 22.66 3.46 6.87
CA LYS A 68 22.18 4.85 7.02
C LYS A 68 21.26 5.30 5.87
N GLN A 69 20.28 4.49 5.47
CA GLN A 69 19.44 4.83 4.32
C GLN A 69 18.23 5.66 4.76
N LYS A 70 18.25 6.95 4.37
CA LYS A 70 17.12 7.86 4.61
C LYS A 70 15.83 7.28 4.02
N THR A 71 14.76 7.33 4.80
CA THR A 71 13.40 6.91 4.44
C THR A 71 12.50 8.13 4.38
N ILE A 72 11.49 8.06 3.50
CA ILE A 72 10.52 9.12 3.28
C ILE A 72 9.44 9.01 4.35
N ILE A 73 9.29 10.05 5.17
CA ILE A 73 8.26 10.13 6.21
C ILE A 73 7.25 11.19 5.81
N VAL A 74 5.97 10.82 5.80
CA VAL A 74 4.86 11.73 5.48
C VAL A 74 4.77 12.82 6.54
N LEU A 75 4.64 14.08 6.11
CA LEU A 75 4.31 15.18 7.00
C LEU A 75 2.82 15.51 6.90
N ASP A 76 2.20 15.76 8.06
CA ASP A 76 0.93 16.49 8.11
C ASP A 76 1.18 17.97 7.80
N LYS A 77 0.48 18.53 6.81
CA LYS A 77 0.68 19.92 6.38
C LYS A 77 0.19 20.94 7.39
N ASP A 78 -0.86 20.60 8.14
CA ASP A 78 -1.49 21.55 9.04
C ASP A 78 -0.73 21.63 10.37
N THR A 79 -0.15 20.51 10.80
CA THR A 79 0.50 20.40 12.12
C THR A 79 2.02 20.24 12.06
N GLY A 80 2.58 19.90 10.90
CA GLY A 80 4.00 19.55 10.75
C GLY A 80 4.38 18.20 11.39
N VAL A 81 3.41 17.41 11.85
CA VAL A 81 3.68 16.14 12.54
C VAL A 81 4.11 15.05 11.55
N GLU A 82 5.19 14.36 11.90
CA GLU A 82 5.71 13.20 11.18
C GLU A 82 4.81 11.96 11.37
N GLN A 83 4.32 11.40 10.27
CA GLN A 83 3.45 10.22 10.27
C GLN A 83 4.22 8.96 9.84
N TYR A 84 4.99 8.39 10.77
CA TYR A 84 5.84 7.22 10.55
C TYR A 84 5.12 5.97 10.00
N SER A 85 3.85 5.79 10.36
CA SER A 85 3.04 4.64 9.93
C SER A 85 2.25 4.88 8.64
N THR A 86 2.34 6.07 8.07
CA THR A 86 1.59 6.45 6.87
C THR A 86 2.45 6.26 5.63
N ARG A 87 1.89 5.63 4.60
CA ARG A 87 2.52 5.49 3.29
C ARG A 87 1.52 5.84 2.20
N TRP A 88 1.96 6.65 1.23
CA TRP A 88 1.14 6.93 0.07
C TRP A 88 0.93 5.69 -0.80
N SER A 89 -0.28 5.54 -1.32
CA SER A 89 -0.70 4.42 -2.16
C SER A 89 -0.50 4.72 -3.65
N HIS A 90 -0.95 3.79 -4.50
CA HIS A 90 -0.99 3.95 -5.96
C HIS A 90 0.37 4.23 -6.60
N GLY A 91 1.46 3.67 -6.06
CA GLY A 91 2.80 3.88 -6.61
C GLY A 91 3.47 5.19 -6.18
N LEU A 92 2.75 6.12 -5.52
CA LEU A 92 3.30 7.45 -5.20
C LEU A 92 4.52 7.37 -4.27
N ALA A 93 4.46 6.53 -3.24
CA ALA A 93 5.61 6.31 -2.36
C ALA A 93 6.81 5.78 -3.13
N GLN A 94 6.59 4.82 -4.04
CA GLN A 94 7.61 4.22 -4.87
C GLN A 94 8.26 5.24 -5.82
N PHE A 95 7.46 6.13 -6.42
CA PHE A 95 8.00 7.19 -7.27
C PHE A 95 8.80 8.24 -6.49
N LEU A 96 8.39 8.56 -5.27
CA LEU A 96 9.18 9.41 -4.38
C LEU A 96 10.49 8.73 -3.96
N GLU A 97 10.44 7.43 -3.62
CA GLU A 97 11.62 6.64 -3.29
C GLU A 97 12.59 6.54 -4.49
N LEU A 98 12.08 6.40 -5.70
CA LEU A 98 12.87 6.50 -6.93
C LEU A 98 13.51 7.87 -7.10
N LYS A 99 12.74 8.95 -6.87
CA LYS A 99 13.20 10.34 -7.01
C LYS A 99 14.35 10.66 -6.05
N TYR A 100 14.26 10.24 -4.79
CA TYR A 100 15.20 10.66 -3.74
C TYR A 100 16.25 9.61 -3.38
N ARG A 101 15.89 8.32 -3.38
CA ARG A 101 16.79 7.22 -2.98
C ARG A 101 17.38 6.46 -4.15
N ARG A 102 16.88 6.70 -5.38
CA ARG A 102 17.22 5.91 -6.59
C ARG A 102 17.05 4.40 -6.36
N LYS A 103 16.14 4.02 -5.46
CA LYS A 103 15.83 2.64 -5.09
C LYS A 103 14.33 2.46 -5.20
N LEU A 104 13.90 1.41 -5.89
CA LEU A 104 12.52 1.01 -5.97
C LEU A 104 12.27 -0.08 -4.93
N PRO A 105 11.65 0.23 -3.77
CA PRO A 105 11.28 -0.82 -2.85
C PRO A 105 10.05 -1.55 -3.38
N VAL A 106 9.92 -2.79 -2.92
CA VAL A 106 8.78 -3.64 -3.26
C VAL A 106 7.50 -3.02 -2.67
N GLU A 107 6.47 -2.86 -3.49
CA GLU A 107 5.12 -2.57 -3.00
C GLU A 107 4.54 -3.84 -2.37
N SER A 108 4.16 -3.79 -1.09
CA SER A 108 3.42 -4.90 -0.49
C SER A 108 2.00 -4.92 -1.07
N LEU A 109 1.74 -5.86 -1.97
CA LEU A 109 0.40 -6.10 -2.47
C LEU A 109 -0.33 -7.03 -1.50
N LYS A 110 -1.09 -6.48 -0.55
CA LYS A 110 -2.05 -7.26 0.23
C LYS A 110 -3.24 -7.63 -0.68
N ALA A 111 -3.05 -8.64 -1.52
CA ALA A 111 -4.02 -9.03 -2.54
C ALA A 111 -5.29 -9.66 -1.93
N VAL A 112 -5.15 -10.37 -0.80
CA VAL A 112 -6.26 -11.02 -0.10
C VAL A 112 -6.00 -10.93 1.39
N PHE A 113 -6.90 -10.28 2.13
CA PHE A 113 -6.94 -10.32 3.59
C PHE A 113 -8.34 -10.68 4.04
N ILE A 114 -8.44 -11.66 4.94
CA ILE A 114 -9.66 -11.99 5.64
C ILE A 114 -9.32 -12.14 7.12
N SER A 115 -10.08 -11.47 7.98
CA SER A 115 -9.91 -11.66 9.43
C SER A 115 -10.38 -13.06 9.82
N LYS A 116 -9.84 -13.61 10.92
CA LYS A 116 -10.32 -14.90 11.47
C LYS A 116 -11.84 -14.86 11.68
N LYS A 117 -12.36 -13.74 12.21
CA LYS A 117 -13.80 -13.51 12.37
C LYS A 117 -14.56 -13.68 11.05
N THR A 118 -14.21 -12.89 10.03
CA THR A 118 -14.89 -12.91 8.73
C THR A 118 -14.75 -14.25 8.02
N PHE A 119 -13.64 -14.96 8.23
CA PHE A 119 -13.44 -16.30 7.71
C PHE A 119 -14.42 -17.30 8.34
N PHE A 120 -14.51 -17.34 9.68
CA PHE A 120 -15.40 -18.25 10.39
C PHE A 120 -16.88 -17.91 10.19
N GLN A 121 -17.25 -16.63 10.04
CA GLN A 121 -18.63 -16.22 9.72
C GLN A 121 -19.15 -16.81 8.40
N ARG A 122 -18.28 -17.23 7.47
CA ARG A 122 -18.70 -17.90 6.22
C ARG A 122 -19.33 -19.28 6.44
N TYR A 123 -19.03 -19.90 7.59
CA TYR A 123 -19.59 -21.20 7.96
C TYR A 123 -21.03 -21.07 8.52
N LYS A 124 -21.52 -19.85 8.75
CA LYS A 124 -22.86 -19.58 9.29
C LYS A 124 -23.10 -20.42 10.55
N SER A 125 -24.22 -21.12 10.63
CA SER A 125 -24.60 -22.00 11.74
C SER A 125 -23.80 -23.32 11.83
N LEU A 126 -22.86 -23.58 10.91
CA LEU A 126 -22.00 -24.78 10.90
C LEU A 126 -20.64 -24.52 11.57
N LEU A 127 -20.59 -23.66 12.59
CA LEU A 127 -19.39 -23.35 13.34
C LEU A 127 -19.52 -23.89 14.76
N TYR A 128 -18.63 -24.82 15.14
CA TYR A 128 -18.56 -25.40 16.47
C TYR A 128 -17.12 -25.37 16.95
N GLY A 129 -16.93 -25.15 18.25
CA GLY A 129 -15.61 -25.09 18.87
C GLY A 129 -15.63 -25.71 20.27
N LEU A 130 -14.52 -26.32 20.66
CA LEU A 130 -14.32 -26.94 21.97
C LEU A 130 -13.11 -26.29 22.62
N THR A 131 -13.23 -25.91 23.88
CA THR A 131 -12.10 -25.39 24.67
C THR A 131 -12.33 -25.67 26.16
N GLY A 132 -11.26 -25.96 26.88
CA GLY A 132 -11.30 -26.14 28.34
C GLY A 132 -11.28 -24.83 29.13
N THR A 133 -11.17 -23.68 28.46
CA THR A 133 -10.85 -22.39 29.12
C THR A 133 -11.84 -21.26 28.87
N LEU A 134 -12.95 -21.47 28.15
CA LEU A 134 -13.91 -20.38 27.85
C LEU A 134 -14.61 -19.86 29.11
N GLY A 135 -14.98 -20.77 30.01
CA GLY A 135 -15.40 -20.60 31.41
C GLY A 135 -16.41 -19.49 31.72
N SER A 136 -16.01 -18.24 31.55
CA SER A 136 -16.78 -17.03 31.85
C SER A 136 -17.99 -16.80 30.94
N GLU A 137 -19.09 -16.30 31.52
CA GLU A 137 -20.30 -15.89 30.78
C GLU A 137 -20.01 -14.78 29.77
N ASN A 138 -19.17 -13.80 30.13
CA ASN A 138 -18.80 -12.70 29.23
C ASN A 138 -18.13 -13.21 27.94
N SER A 139 -17.24 -14.20 28.04
CA SER A 139 -16.56 -14.76 26.86
C SER A 139 -17.51 -15.61 26.00
N GLN A 140 -18.46 -16.31 26.63
CA GLN A 140 -19.50 -17.08 25.94
C GLN A 140 -20.44 -16.14 25.17
N SER A 141 -20.93 -15.09 25.83
CA SER A 141 -21.78 -14.06 25.23
C SER A 141 -21.08 -13.36 24.05
N PHE A 142 -19.83 -12.94 24.24
CA PHE A 142 -19.04 -12.34 23.17
C PHE A 142 -18.90 -13.25 21.93
N LEU A 143 -18.65 -14.55 22.12
CA LEU A 143 -18.57 -15.49 21.00
C LEU A 143 -19.92 -15.71 20.31
N SER A 144 -21.01 -15.74 21.08
CA SER A 144 -22.37 -15.80 20.54
C SER A 144 -22.64 -14.58 19.66
N ASP A 145 -22.43 -13.37 20.15
CA ASP A 145 -22.65 -12.13 19.39
C ASP A 145 -21.76 -12.03 18.14
N LEU A 146 -20.58 -12.66 18.16
CA LEU A 146 -19.62 -12.56 17.06
C LEU A 146 -19.92 -13.53 15.92
N TYR A 147 -20.45 -14.71 16.23
CA TYR A 147 -20.54 -15.85 15.32
C TYR A 147 -21.93 -16.48 15.14
N HIS A 148 -22.90 -16.16 16.00
CA HIS A 148 -24.28 -16.65 15.92
C HIS A 148 -25.28 -15.60 15.43
#